data_AF-A0A6G2V1P2-F1
#
_entry.id   AF-A0A6G2V1P2-F1
#
_cell.length_a   1.000
_cell.length_b   1.000
_cell.length_c   1.000
_cell.angle_alpha   90.00
_cell.angle_beta   90.00
_cell.angle_gamma   90.00
#
_symmetry.space_group_name_H-M   'P 1'
#
loop_
_entity.id
_entity.type
_entity.pdbx_description
1 polymer ?
#
loop_
_entity_poly.entity_id
_entity_poly.type
_entity_poly.pdbx_seq_one_letter_code
_entity_poly.pdbx_strand_id
1 'polypeptide(L)'
;MTTHRPDEDPFLSFWLRVREFAVPPSMIETATARRRTGDWAGACAAAGVDVDFTPRALARTYGRELAARVRADLRHLAPDLLRWHLPRIAPRGLLRPGLTIALARYDSEPRPGTARAPAAVHLVARTPPAWADAGQRISLGLWDGTGPGTVRLHPHPYPSRRFRLDLHRHLWDARHTADLRVRAGGASGGDPEILGQLPPGRRCAVGRWAAEAALLLDAEGRTSGPVTVRLGGRHRLLLHATAE
;
A
#
# COMPACT_ATOMS: atom_id res chain seq x y z
N MET A 1 -33.64 14.56 8.53
CA MET A 1 -33.96 13.95 7.22
C MET A 1 -33.33 14.84 6.16
N THR A 2 -32.07 14.59 5.81
CA THR A 2 -31.32 15.43 4.87
C THR A 2 -31.67 15.01 3.44
N THR A 3 -32.22 15.95 2.69
CA THR A 3 -32.60 15.81 1.29
C THR A 3 -31.35 15.57 0.44
N HIS A 4 -31.23 14.36 -0.13
CA HIS A 4 -30.18 14.04 -1.09
C HIS A 4 -30.46 14.82 -2.38
N ARG A 5 -29.53 15.70 -2.77
CA ARG A 5 -29.56 16.35 -4.09
C ARG A 5 -29.34 15.24 -5.13
N PRO A 6 -30.22 15.07 -6.13
CA PRO A 6 -30.22 13.90 -7.02
C PRO A 6 -29.02 13.80 -8.00
N ASP A 7 -27.99 14.64 -7.82
CA ASP A 7 -26.85 14.79 -8.74
C ASP A 7 -25.48 14.65 -8.04
N GLU A 8 -25.44 14.29 -6.76
CA GLU A 8 -24.17 14.03 -6.05
C GLU A 8 -23.73 12.57 -6.22
N ASP A 9 -22.59 12.34 -6.89
CA ASP A 9 -21.92 11.04 -6.97
C ASP A 9 -21.57 10.54 -5.55
N PRO A 10 -22.25 9.51 -5.01
CA PRO A 10 -22.05 9.07 -3.63
C PRO A 10 -20.63 8.58 -3.34
N PHE A 11 -19.93 8.10 -4.38
CA PHE A 11 -18.54 7.68 -4.27
C PHE A 11 -17.63 8.90 -4.09
N LEU A 12 -17.89 9.98 -4.83
CA LEU A 12 -17.14 11.23 -4.69
C LEU A 12 -17.39 11.87 -3.31
N SER A 13 -18.65 11.99 -2.89
CA SER A 13 -19.00 12.55 -1.57
C SER A 13 -18.37 11.74 -0.43
N PHE A 14 -18.36 10.41 -0.55
CA PHE A 14 -17.65 9.54 0.39
C PHE A 14 -16.15 9.88 0.46
N TRP A 15 -15.46 9.93 -0.68
CA TRP A 15 -14.02 10.18 -0.69
C TRP A 15 -13.63 11.61 -0.29
N LEU A 16 -14.44 12.62 -0.62
CA LEU A 16 -14.23 13.99 -0.15
C LEU A 16 -14.25 14.04 1.37
N ARG A 17 -15.29 13.46 1.99
CA ARG A 17 -15.39 13.37 3.45
C ARG A 17 -14.23 12.58 4.07
N VAL A 18 -13.86 11.45 3.47
CA VAL A 18 -12.70 10.68 3.94
C VAL A 18 -11.44 11.53 3.94
N ARG A 19 -11.18 12.27 2.87
CA ARG A 19 -9.96 13.06 2.71
C ARG A 19 -9.91 14.23 3.69
N GLU A 20 -11.03 14.91 3.87
CA GLU A 20 -11.18 16.00 4.84
C GLU A 20 -10.74 15.59 6.26
N PHE A 21 -11.19 14.44 6.74
CA PHE A 21 -10.94 14.02 8.13
C PHE A 21 -9.77 13.07 8.31
N ALA A 22 -9.48 12.22 7.33
CA ALA A 22 -8.43 11.22 7.49
C ALA A 22 -7.05 11.79 7.24
N VAL A 23 -6.90 12.79 6.35
CA VAL A 23 -5.62 13.41 6.02
C VAL A 23 -5.83 14.92 5.85
N PRO A 24 -6.06 15.66 6.96
CA PRO A 24 -6.33 17.09 6.90
C PRO A 24 -5.12 17.87 6.36
N PRO A 25 -5.30 19.06 5.76
CA PRO A 25 -4.21 19.87 5.21
C PRO A 25 -3.05 20.11 6.19
N SER A 26 -3.36 20.39 7.46
CA SER A 26 -2.35 20.60 8.52
C SER A 26 -1.44 19.38 8.75
N MET A 27 -1.98 18.16 8.57
CA MET A 27 -1.19 16.92 8.63
C MET A 27 -0.21 16.85 7.46
N ILE A 28 -0.67 17.13 6.24
CA ILE A 28 0.16 17.13 5.02
C ILE A 28 1.29 18.14 5.15
N GLU A 29 0.98 19.36 5.60
CA GLU A 29 1.94 20.43 5.81
C GLU A 29 3.00 20.04 6.85
N THR A 30 2.57 19.56 8.02
CA THR A 30 3.48 19.17 9.11
C THR A 30 4.35 17.98 8.72
N ALA A 31 3.77 16.93 8.14
CA ALA A 31 4.51 15.75 7.69
C ALA A 31 5.51 16.11 6.57
N THR A 32 5.10 16.97 5.62
CA THR A 32 5.98 17.45 4.55
C THR A 32 7.13 18.29 5.08
N ALA A 33 6.89 19.20 6.02
CA ALA A 33 7.94 20.01 6.65
C ALA A 33 8.99 19.12 7.33
N ARG A 34 8.55 18.14 8.13
CA ARG A 34 9.42 17.16 8.80
C ARG A 34 10.21 16.30 7.81
N ARG A 35 9.56 15.80 6.76
CA ARG A 35 10.21 15.03 5.70
C ARG A 35 11.29 15.83 4.98
N ARG A 36 11.06 17.12 4.69
CA ARG A 36 12.03 18.00 4.02
C ARG A 36 13.30 18.24 4.84
N THR A 37 13.22 18.17 6.17
CA THR A 37 14.40 18.25 7.05
C THR A 37 15.05 16.88 7.30
N GLY A 38 14.54 15.81 6.69
CA GLY A 38 15.01 14.43 6.88
C GLY A 38 14.49 13.75 8.15
N ASP A 39 13.59 14.39 8.90
CA ASP A 39 12.96 13.87 10.11
C ASP A 39 11.78 12.93 9.75
N TRP A 40 12.11 11.76 9.21
CA TRP A 40 11.11 10.76 8.81
C TRP A 40 10.27 10.25 9.99
N ALA A 41 10.85 10.16 11.19
CA ALA A 41 10.15 9.72 12.39
C ALA A 41 9.13 10.77 12.83
N GLY A 42 9.51 12.05 12.84
CA GLY A 42 8.59 13.16 13.09
C GLY A 42 7.51 13.28 12.02
N ALA A 43 7.82 12.98 10.75
CA ALA A 43 6.81 12.92 9.69
C ALA A 43 5.80 11.80 9.94
N CYS A 44 6.25 10.60 10.35
CA CYS A 44 5.36 9.49 10.72
C CYS A 44 4.45 9.87 11.89
N ALA A 45 5.02 10.48 12.95
CA ALA A 45 4.25 10.92 14.10
C ALA A 45 3.17 11.95 13.71
N ALA A 46 3.52 12.93 12.86
CA ALA A 46 2.58 13.94 12.37
C ALA A 46 1.41 13.32 11.56
N ALA A 47 1.66 12.22 10.85
CA ALA A 47 0.66 11.48 10.09
C ALA A 47 -0.08 10.39 10.90
N GLY A 48 0.19 10.28 12.21
CA GLY A 48 -0.40 9.24 13.06
C GLY A 48 0.01 7.83 12.66
N VAL A 49 1.27 7.66 12.26
CA VAL A 49 1.88 6.37 11.91
C VAL A 49 2.88 5.98 12.98
N ASP A 50 2.58 4.89 13.69
CA ASP A 50 3.44 4.30 14.72
C ASP A 50 4.62 3.56 14.05
N VAL A 51 5.81 3.57 14.64
CA VAL A 51 6.99 2.88 14.10
C VAL A 51 7.39 1.76 15.07
N ASP A 52 7.21 0.51 14.63
CA ASP A 52 7.36 -0.70 15.47
C ASP A 52 8.81 -1.25 15.49
N PHE A 53 9.77 -0.48 15.01
CA PHE A 53 11.18 -0.88 14.98
C PHE A 53 12.12 0.31 15.19
N THR A 54 13.34 0.01 15.65
CA THR A 54 14.41 1.01 15.75
C THR A 54 15.49 0.75 14.72
N PRO A 55 16.13 1.78 14.14
CA PRO A 55 17.25 1.59 13.22
C PRO A 55 18.40 0.77 13.81
N ARG A 56 18.61 0.88 15.14
CA ARG A 56 19.61 0.10 15.87
C ARG A 56 19.24 -1.38 15.99
N ALA A 57 17.97 -1.71 16.26
CA ALA A 57 17.51 -3.10 16.27
C ALA A 57 17.60 -3.71 14.87
N LEU A 58 17.18 -2.96 13.85
CA LEU A 58 17.24 -3.37 12.45
C LEU A 58 18.67 -3.72 12.02
N ALA A 59 19.66 -2.85 12.30
CA ALA A 59 21.06 -3.10 11.95
C ALA A 59 21.67 -4.31 12.67
N ARG A 60 21.22 -4.61 13.89
CA ARG A 60 21.66 -5.79 14.65
C ARG A 60 21.07 -7.09 14.07
N THR A 61 19.77 -7.09 13.77
CA THR A 61 19.06 -8.29 13.30
C THR A 61 19.35 -8.60 11.84
N TYR A 62 19.32 -7.58 10.96
CA TYR A 62 19.40 -7.76 9.50
C TYR A 62 20.71 -7.25 8.89
N GLY A 63 21.61 -6.68 9.70
CA GLY A 63 22.88 -6.14 9.24
C GLY A 63 22.82 -4.67 8.78
N ARG A 64 24.00 -4.06 8.68
CA ARG A 64 24.16 -2.62 8.39
C ARG A 64 23.70 -2.22 6.98
N GLU A 65 23.88 -3.11 6.00
CA GLU A 65 23.55 -2.84 4.61
C GLU A 65 22.03 -2.75 4.39
N LEU A 66 21.28 -3.76 4.84
CA LEU A 66 19.81 -3.72 4.80
C LEU A 66 19.29 -2.52 5.62
N ALA A 67 19.91 -2.23 6.76
CA ALA A 67 19.61 -1.02 7.53
C ALA A 67 19.84 0.29 6.80
N ALA A 68 20.86 0.36 5.94
CA ALA A 68 21.11 1.53 5.10
C ALA A 68 20.02 1.66 4.02
N ARG A 69 19.65 0.57 3.34
CA ARG A 69 18.59 0.55 2.33
C ARG A 69 17.23 0.97 2.91
N VAL A 70 16.83 0.39 4.05
CA VAL A 70 15.57 0.78 4.73
C VAL A 70 15.60 2.25 5.15
N ARG A 71 16.72 2.73 5.71
CA ARG A 71 16.84 4.16 6.09
C ARG A 71 16.77 5.10 4.89
N ALA A 72 17.33 4.70 3.75
CA ALA A 72 17.25 5.48 2.52
C ALA A 72 15.80 5.63 2.06
N ASP A 73 15.02 4.54 2.06
CA ASP A 73 13.60 4.60 1.72
C ASP A 73 12.78 5.41 2.75
N LEU A 74 13.05 5.26 4.05
CA LEU A 74 12.36 6.04 5.10
C LEU A 74 12.58 7.55 4.98
N ARG A 75 13.75 8.01 4.53
CA ARG A 75 14.00 9.44 4.29
C ARG A 75 13.08 10.04 3.23
N HIS A 76 12.56 9.22 2.32
CA HIS A 76 11.66 9.63 1.26
C HIS A 76 10.20 9.23 1.49
N LEU A 77 9.90 8.54 2.60
CA LEU A 77 8.55 8.19 2.99
C LEU A 77 7.71 9.45 3.21
N ALA A 78 6.59 9.56 2.49
CA ALA A 78 5.49 10.49 2.70
C ALA A 78 4.34 9.75 3.43
N PRO A 79 4.31 9.77 4.77
CA PRO A 79 3.37 8.97 5.55
C PRO A 79 1.93 9.48 5.47
N ASP A 80 1.74 10.77 5.23
CA ASP A 80 0.46 11.42 4.88
C ASP A 80 -0.09 10.89 3.55
N LEU A 81 0.77 10.74 2.54
CA LEU A 81 0.41 10.15 1.24
C LEU A 81 0.09 8.66 1.38
N LEU A 82 0.90 7.91 2.13
CA LEU A 82 0.61 6.51 2.45
C LEU A 82 -0.79 6.39 3.06
N ARG A 83 -1.09 7.18 4.09
CA ARG A 83 -2.38 7.22 4.79
C ARG A 83 -3.55 7.58 3.88
N TRP A 84 -3.32 8.45 2.88
CA TRP A 84 -4.30 8.81 1.86
C TRP A 84 -4.71 7.61 1.01
N HIS A 85 -3.74 6.76 0.64
CA HIS A 85 -3.95 5.63 -0.27
C HIS A 85 -4.23 4.29 0.40
N LEU A 86 -4.18 4.22 1.74
CA LEU A 86 -4.52 2.99 2.44
C LEU A 86 -5.98 2.55 2.20
N PRO A 87 -6.25 1.24 2.11
CA PRO A 87 -7.61 0.74 1.85
C PRO A 87 -8.59 1.14 2.96
N ARG A 88 -9.78 1.61 2.59
CA ARG A 88 -10.82 2.05 3.51
C ARG A 88 -12.14 1.33 3.28
N ILE A 89 -12.97 1.29 4.32
CA ILE A 89 -14.31 0.68 4.29
C ILE A 89 -15.40 1.74 4.45
N ALA A 90 -16.42 1.65 3.61
CA ALA A 90 -17.64 2.44 3.74
C ALA A 90 -18.51 1.94 4.91
N PRO A 91 -19.42 2.77 5.44
CA PRO A 91 -19.67 4.17 5.07
C PRO A 91 -18.79 5.17 5.84
N ARG A 92 -18.14 4.73 6.92
CA ARG A 92 -17.41 5.64 7.83
C ARG A 92 -16.02 6.05 7.34
N GLY A 93 -15.47 5.38 6.32
CA GLY A 93 -14.16 5.73 5.78
C GLY A 93 -12.98 5.33 6.66
N LEU A 94 -13.21 4.42 7.62
CA LEU A 94 -12.15 3.87 8.45
C LEU A 94 -11.18 3.03 7.61
N LEU A 95 -9.94 2.92 8.08
CA LEU A 95 -8.96 2.01 7.49
C LEU A 95 -9.51 0.59 7.54
N ARG A 96 -9.29 -0.17 6.47
CA ARG A 96 -9.65 -1.58 6.43
C ARG A 96 -8.80 -2.31 7.47
N PRO A 97 -9.42 -2.98 8.45
CA PRO A 97 -8.70 -3.57 9.57
C PRO A 97 -7.94 -4.84 9.18
N GLY A 98 -6.95 -5.19 10.00
CA GLY A 98 -6.23 -6.46 9.97
C GLY A 98 -5.36 -6.67 8.74
N LEU A 99 -4.86 -5.61 8.12
CA LEU A 99 -3.98 -5.70 6.96
C LEU A 99 -2.52 -5.68 7.38
N THR A 100 -1.70 -6.42 6.63
CA THR A 100 -0.26 -6.23 6.50
C THR A 100 -0.01 -5.93 5.04
N ILE A 101 0.55 -4.77 4.71
CA ILE A 101 0.69 -4.25 3.34
C ILE A 101 2.18 -4.03 3.09
N ALA A 102 2.73 -4.69 2.08
CA ALA A 102 4.11 -4.46 1.68
C ALA A 102 4.28 -3.07 1.07
N LEU A 103 5.31 -2.34 1.50
CA LEU A 103 5.71 -1.04 0.96
C LEU A 103 7.00 -1.15 0.16
N ALA A 104 7.94 -1.99 0.58
CA ALA A 104 9.18 -2.26 -0.14
C ALA A 104 9.69 -3.66 0.22
N ARG A 105 10.33 -4.32 -0.74
CA ARG A 105 11.02 -5.60 -0.57
C ARG A 105 12.53 -5.38 -0.65
N TYR A 106 13.27 -6.02 0.25
CA TYR A 106 14.72 -6.03 0.29
C TYR A 106 15.17 -7.49 0.27
N ASP A 107 15.79 -7.91 -0.82
CA ASP A 107 16.40 -9.23 -0.86
C ASP A 107 17.61 -9.25 0.09
N SER A 108 17.73 -10.33 0.85
CA SER A 108 18.85 -10.55 1.76
C SER A 108 19.77 -11.57 1.15
N GLU A 109 21.05 -11.23 1.05
CA GLU A 109 22.09 -12.20 0.73
C GLU A 109 22.16 -13.26 1.84
N PRO A 110 22.28 -14.56 1.51
CA PRO A 110 22.52 -15.60 2.49
C PRO A 110 23.84 -15.34 3.21
N ARG A 111 23.81 -15.19 4.55
CA ARG A 111 25.05 -15.14 5.33
C ARG A 111 25.64 -16.54 5.48
N PRO A 112 26.93 -16.77 5.16
CA PRO A 112 27.60 -18.03 5.45
C PRO A 112 27.58 -18.30 6.96
N GLY A 113 27.20 -19.51 7.37
CA GLY A 113 27.26 -19.96 8.77
C GLY A 113 26.08 -19.55 9.66
N THR A 114 25.07 -18.85 9.15
CA THR A 114 23.83 -18.58 9.90
C THR A 114 22.69 -19.48 9.45
N ALA A 115 22.04 -20.17 10.40
CA ALA A 115 20.86 -20.97 10.12
C ALA A 115 19.74 -20.08 9.50
N ARG A 116 19.45 -20.33 8.22
CA ARG A 116 18.30 -19.83 7.44
C ARG A 116 18.00 -18.33 7.61
N ALA A 117 18.89 -17.47 7.10
CA ALA A 117 18.55 -16.07 6.86
C ALA A 117 17.31 -15.98 5.94
N PRO A 118 16.38 -15.05 6.19
CA PRO A 118 15.18 -14.90 5.37
C PRO A 118 15.56 -14.44 3.95
N ALA A 119 14.98 -15.05 2.92
CA ALA A 119 15.28 -14.73 1.53
C ALA A 119 14.97 -13.26 1.18
N ALA A 120 13.96 -12.67 1.83
CA ALA A 120 13.61 -11.27 1.68
C ALA A 120 13.01 -10.70 2.95
N VAL A 121 13.32 -9.44 3.22
CA VAL A 121 12.70 -8.63 4.28
C VAL A 121 11.82 -7.57 3.62
N HIS A 122 10.63 -7.33 4.16
CA HIS A 122 9.70 -6.34 3.66
C HIS A 122 9.52 -5.22 4.69
N LEU A 123 9.55 -3.97 4.23
CA LEU A 123 8.96 -2.86 4.97
C LEU A 123 7.44 -2.95 4.77
N VAL A 124 6.69 -2.95 5.86
CA VAL A 124 5.23 -3.13 5.83
C VAL A 124 4.49 -2.05 6.60
N ALA A 125 3.30 -1.69 6.12
CA ALA A 125 2.29 -0.93 6.87
C ALA A 125 1.22 -1.90 7.39
N ARG A 126 0.83 -1.76 8.65
CA ARG A 126 -0.14 -2.63 9.32
C ARG A 126 -1.34 -1.83 9.81
N THR A 127 -2.53 -2.41 9.70
CA THR A 127 -3.75 -1.86 10.30
C THR A 127 -4.21 -2.75 11.45
N PRO A 128 -4.68 -2.16 12.57
CA PRO A 128 -5.21 -2.92 13.69
C PRO A 128 -6.38 -3.82 13.30
N PRO A 129 -6.67 -4.87 14.08
CA PRO A 129 -7.86 -5.69 13.87
C PRO A 129 -9.15 -4.91 14.08
N ALA A 130 -10.25 -5.46 13.57
CA ALA A 130 -11.55 -4.80 13.58
C ALA A 130 -12.11 -4.57 15.00
N TRP A 131 -11.70 -5.39 15.96
CA TRP A 131 -12.12 -5.29 17.36
C TRP A 131 -11.29 -4.29 18.18
N ALA A 132 -10.12 -3.88 17.67
CA ALA A 132 -9.36 -2.81 18.31
C ALA A 132 -10.03 -1.50 17.91
N ASP A 133 -10.42 -0.68 18.89
CA ASP A 133 -11.00 0.65 18.68
C ASP A 133 -9.93 1.65 18.18
N ALA A 134 -9.36 1.34 17.02
CA ALA A 134 -8.16 1.94 16.46
C ALA A 134 -8.27 2.04 14.92
N GLY A 135 -9.48 2.32 14.41
CA GLY A 135 -9.81 2.28 12.98
C GLY A 135 -9.08 3.28 12.07
N GLN A 136 -8.19 4.10 12.63
CA GLN A 136 -7.35 5.05 11.91
C GLN A 136 -5.86 4.94 12.27
N ARG A 137 -5.45 3.97 13.11
CA ARG A 137 -4.04 3.74 13.42
C ARG A 137 -3.37 2.94 12.33
N ILE A 138 -2.09 3.24 12.12
CA ILE A 138 -1.22 2.58 11.16
C ILE A 138 0.09 2.34 11.88
N SER A 139 0.68 1.16 11.72
CA SER A 139 2.05 0.93 12.18
C SER A 139 2.98 0.53 11.04
N LEU A 140 4.23 0.97 11.11
CA LEU A 140 5.31 0.58 10.21
C LEU A 140 6.16 -0.47 10.89
N GLY A 141 6.33 -1.60 10.21
CA GLY A 141 7.09 -2.74 10.71
C GLY A 141 7.97 -3.36 9.63
N LEU A 142 8.73 -4.37 10.04
CA LEU A 142 9.39 -5.28 9.13
C LEU A 142 8.68 -6.63 9.11
N TRP A 143 8.84 -7.36 8.02
CA TRP A 143 8.35 -8.71 7.86
C TRP A 143 9.35 -9.54 7.07
N ASP A 144 9.80 -10.65 7.64
CA ASP A 144 10.85 -11.51 7.06
C ASP A 144 10.43 -12.98 6.90
N GLY A 145 9.15 -13.27 7.13
CA GLY A 145 8.59 -14.63 7.04
C GLY A 145 8.91 -15.56 8.21
N THR A 146 9.68 -15.11 9.21
CA THR A 146 10.08 -15.93 10.37
C THR A 146 9.16 -15.80 11.58
N GLY A 147 8.10 -14.99 11.48
CA GLY A 147 7.09 -14.85 12.54
C GLY A 147 6.32 -16.16 12.78
N PRO A 148 5.82 -16.42 14.01
CA PRO A 148 5.07 -17.63 14.32
C PRO A 148 3.87 -17.77 13.38
N GLY A 149 3.97 -18.70 12.43
CA GLY A 149 2.98 -18.96 11.39
C GLY A 149 1.73 -19.70 11.88
N THR A 150 1.47 -19.71 13.19
CA THR A 150 0.41 -20.50 13.80
C THR A 150 -0.29 -19.69 14.89
N VAL A 151 -1.61 -19.77 14.91
CA VAL A 151 -2.56 -19.09 15.82
C VAL A 151 -2.84 -17.63 15.47
N ARG A 152 -3.97 -17.37 14.78
CA ARG A 152 -4.94 -16.25 14.89
C ARG A 152 -4.49 -14.85 15.40
N LEU A 153 -3.21 -14.48 15.32
CA LEU A 153 -2.67 -13.25 15.87
C LEU A 153 -2.73 -12.16 14.81
N HIS A 154 -3.42 -11.09 15.14
CA HIS A 154 -3.46 -9.89 14.33
C HIS A 154 -2.18 -9.07 14.52
N PRO A 155 -1.76 -8.30 13.51
CA PRO A 155 -2.34 -8.18 12.16
C PRO A 155 -2.09 -9.42 11.29
N HIS A 156 -2.77 -9.55 10.14
CA HIS A 156 -2.67 -10.72 9.28
C HIS A 156 -1.20 -11.11 9.03
N PRO A 157 -0.81 -12.37 9.23
CA PRO A 157 0.61 -12.74 9.39
C PRO A 157 1.44 -12.58 8.11
N TYR A 158 0.79 -12.51 6.95
CA TYR A 158 1.46 -12.37 5.65
C TYR A 158 1.09 -11.04 4.97
N PRO A 159 2.03 -10.41 4.24
CA PRO A 159 1.75 -9.31 3.35
C PRO A 159 0.60 -9.63 2.40
N SER A 160 -0.29 -8.66 2.22
CA SER A 160 -1.47 -8.82 1.40
C SER A 160 -1.10 -9.03 -0.06
N ARG A 161 -1.56 -10.13 -0.64
CA ARG A 161 -1.47 -10.35 -2.10
C ARG A 161 -2.30 -9.37 -2.92
N ARG A 162 -3.24 -8.65 -2.30
CA ARG A 162 -4.15 -7.70 -2.97
C ARG A 162 -3.64 -6.27 -2.93
N PHE A 163 -3.00 -5.87 -1.83
CA PHE A 163 -2.51 -4.50 -1.64
C PHE A 163 -0.99 -4.52 -1.71
N ARG A 164 -0.49 -4.42 -2.95
CA ARG A 164 0.94 -4.47 -3.29
C ARG A 164 1.51 -3.05 -3.45
N LEU A 165 1.60 -2.31 -2.35
CA LEU A 165 2.17 -0.95 -2.37
C LEU A 165 3.69 -0.96 -2.63
N ASP A 166 4.32 -2.13 -2.52
CA ASP A 166 5.69 -2.43 -2.94
C ASP A 166 5.91 -2.27 -4.44
N LEU A 167 4.88 -2.54 -5.25
CA LEU A 167 4.90 -2.32 -6.71
C LEU A 167 4.43 -0.91 -7.11
N HIS A 168 4.00 -0.11 -6.13
CA HIS A 168 3.34 1.18 -6.32
C HIS A 168 3.93 2.25 -5.40
N ARG A 169 5.25 2.43 -5.47
CA ARG A 169 5.99 3.39 -4.64
C ARG A 169 5.43 4.81 -4.69
N HIS A 170 4.86 5.23 -5.81
CA HIS A 170 4.18 6.53 -5.97
C HIS A 170 3.04 6.81 -4.97
N LEU A 171 2.55 5.79 -4.26
CA LEU A 171 1.52 5.93 -3.23
C LEU A 171 2.08 6.27 -1.84
N TRP A 172 3.41 6.28 -1.65
CA TRP A 172 4.02 6.52 -0.33
C TRP A 172 5.45 7.11 -0.39
N ASP A 173 6.16 7.00 -1.51
CA ASP A 173 7.53 7.49 -1.70
C ASP A 173 7.50 8.81 -2.49
N ALA A 174 8.00 9.88 -1.85
CA ALA A 174 8.01 11.23 -2.41
C ALA A 174 8.78 11.34 -3.74
N ARG A 175 9.73 10.43 -4.02
CA ARG A 175 10.50 10.42 -5.27
C ARG A 175 9.67 9.96 -6.46
N HIS A 176 8.63 9.17 -6.21
CA HIS A 176 7.82 8.52 -7.25
C HIS A 176 6.45 9.17 -7.44
N THR A 177 6.12 10.25 -6.73
CA THR A 177 4.78 10.86 -6.77
C THR A 177 4.38 11.40 -8.14
N ALA A 178 5.33 11.63 -9.04
CA ALA A 178 5.04 12.01 -10.42
C ALA A 178 4.19 10.94 -11.15
N ASP A 179 4.36 9.66 -10.82
CA ASP A 179 3.61 8.56 -11.43
C ASP A 179 2.11 8.61 -11.09
N LEU A 180 1.72 9.30 -10.01
CA LEU A 180 0.30 9.51 -9.69
C LEU A 180 -0.44 10.14 -10.86
N ARG A 181 0.17 11.14 -11.52
CA ARG A 181 -0.43 11.81 -12.68
C ARG A 181 -0.61 10.84 -13.85
N VAL A 182 0.43 10.06 -14.14
CA VAL A 182 0.41 9.07 -15.23
C VAL A 182 -0.66 8.01 -14.97
N ARG A 183 -0.77 7.54 -13.73
CA ARG A 183 -1.66 6.44 -13.33
C ARG A 183 -3.11 6.89 -13.05
N ALA A 184 -3.36 8.17 -12.76
CA ALA A 184 -4.69 8.70 -12.46
C ALA A 184 -5.55 9.03 -13.69
N GLY A 185 -5.06 8.80 -14.92
CA GLY A 185 -5.90 8.87 -16.12
C GLY A 185 -5.41 9.78 -17.24
N GLY A 186 -4.09 9.96 -17.39
CA GLY A 186 -3.52 10.78 -18.47
C GLY A 186 -3.46 10.12 -19.86
N ALA A 187 -3.57 8.80 -19.99
CA ALA A 187 -3.50 8.14 -21.29
C ALA A 187 -4.10 6.73 -21.25
N SER A 188 -4.66 6.32 -22.39
CA SER A 188 -5.18 4.99 -22.75
C SER A 188 -6.67 4.76 -22.46
N GLY A 189 -7.48 4.85 -23.53
CA GLY A 189 -8.81 4.23 -23.54
C GLY A 189 -8.69 2.73 -23.25
N GLY A 190 -9.64 2.19 -22.49
CA GLY A 190 -9.70 0.77 -22.20
C GLY A 190 -10.10 -0.05 -23.43
N ASP A 191 -9.72 -1.32 -23.46
CA ASP A 191 -10.22 -2.27 -24.44
C ASP A 191 -11.76 -2.28 -24.43
N PRO A 192 -12.44 -1.99 -25.56
CA PRO A 192 -13.89 -1.98 -25.67
C PRO A 192 -14.56 -3.29 -25.21
N GLU A 193 -13.91 -4.44 -25.43
CA GLU A 193 -14.44 -5.75 -25.04
C GLU A 193 -14.47 -5.89 -23.50
N ILE A 194 -13.40 -5.46 -22.84
CA ILE A 194 -13.30 -5.45 -21.38
C ILE A 194 -14.25 -4.42 -20.77
N LEU A 195 -14.39 -3.25 -21.41
CA LEU A 195 -15.34 -2.22 -20.97
C LEU A 195 -16.78 -2.73 -20.96
N GLY A 196 -17.16 -3.57 -21.94
CA GLY A 196 -18.48 -4.22 -21.99
C GLY A 196 -18.74 -5.24 -20.86
N GLN A 197 -17.68 -5.77 -20.24
CA GLN A 197 -17.76 -6.74 -19.13
C GLN A 197 -17.77 -6.07 -17.75
N LEU A 198 -17.59 -4.76 -17.67
CA LEU A 198 -17.59 -4.04 -16.39
C LEU A 198 -19.01 -3.88 -15.84
N PRO A 199 -19.23 -4.11 -14.53
CA PRO A 199 -20.48 -3.73 -13.89
C PRO A 199 -20.76 -2.22 -14.06
N PRO A 200 -22.01 -1.82 -14.36
CA PRO A 200 -22.38 -0.40 -14.50
C PRO A 200 -21.95 0.42 -13.29
N GLY A 201 -21.49 1.65 -13.55
CA GLY A 201 -21.06 2.61 -12.50
C GLY A 201 -19.68 2.35 -11.90
N ARG A 202 -18.91 1.36 -12.36
CA ARG A 202 -17.53 1.16 -11.90
C ARG A 202 -16.52 1.92 -12.76
N ARG A 203 -15.86 2.90 -12.16
CA ARG A 203 -14.71 3.59 -12.74
C ARG A 203 -13.46 2.74 -12.55
N CYS A 204 -13.18 1.85 -13.50
CA CYS A 204 -11.96 1.03 -13.52
C CYS A 204 -10.96 1.57 -14.54
N ALA A 205 -9.68 1.65 -14.15
CA ALA A 205 -8.59 2.02 -15.05
C ALA A 205 -8.20 0.83 -15.96
N VAL A 206 -9.14 0.38 -16.81
CA VAL A 206 -8.99 -0.82 -17.66
C VAL A 206 -7.74 -0.75 -18.54
N GLY A 207 -7.46 0.42 -19.13
CA GLY A 207 -6.26 0.63 -19.97
C GLY A 207 -4.92 0.41 -19.24
N ARG A 208 -4.92 0.29 -17.90
CA ARG A 208 -3.72 -0.01 -17.11
C ARG A 208 -3.59 -1.48 -16.74
N TRP A 209 -4.63 -2.30 -16.90
CA TRP A 209 -4.65 -3.66 -16.35
C TRP A 209 -3.53 -4.55 -16.91
N ALA A 210 -3.21 -4.45 -18.21
CA ALA A 210 -2.11 -5.20 -18.81
C ALA A 210 -0.76 -4.81 -18.17
N ALA A 211 -0.47 -3.51 -18.05
CA ALA A 211 0.75 -3.02 -17.43
C ALA A 211 0.84 -3.39 -15.93
N GLU A 212 -0.27 -3.32 -15.19
CA GLU A 212 -0.30 -3.75 -13.79
C GLU A 212 -0.14 -5.27 -13.64
N ALA A 213 -0.65 -6.06 -14.60
CA ALA A 213 -0.46 -7.51 -14.65
C ALA A 213 1.00 -7.88 -14.94
N ALA A 214 1.68 -7.17 -15.84
CA ALA A 214 3.10 -7.34 -16.11
C ALA A 214 3.95 -7.07 -14.86
N LEU A 215 3.70 -5.97 -14.14
CA LEU A 215 4.38 -5.66 -12.87
C LEU A 215 4.19 -6.76 -11.81
N LEU A 216 2.99 -7.35 -11.73
CA LEU A 216 2.72 -8.45 -10.81
C LEU A 216 3.46 -9.73 -11.21
N LEU A 217 3.51 -10.06 -12.51
CA LEU A 217 4.20 -11.25 -13.00
C LEU A 217 5.71 -11.16 -12.78
N ASP A 218 6.32 -10.02 -13.12
CA ASP A 218 7.75 -9.76 -12.89
C ASP A 218 8.12 -9.90 -11.40
N ALA A 219 7.31 -9.31 -10.51
CA ALA A 219 7.52 -9.43 -9.06
C ALA A 219 7.41 -10.86 -8.51
N GLU A 220 6.73 -11.75 -9.22
CA GLU A 220 6.64 -13.19 -8.90
C GLU A 220 7.67 -14.03 -9.68
N GLY A 221 8.58 -13.40 -10.42
CA GLY A 221 9.61 -14.06 -11.23
C GLY A 221 9.04 -14.79 -12.45
N ARG A 222 7.93 -14.31 -13.00
CA ARG A 222 7.22 -14.94 -14.13
C ARG A 222 7.25 -14.06 -15.36
N THR A 223 7.52 -14.67 -16.51
CA THR A 223 7.50 -13.99 -17.81
C THR A 223 6.10 -13.91 -18.43
N SER A 224 5.18 -14.80 -18.04
CA SER A 224 3.78 -14.76 -18.49
C SER A 224 2.84 -15.52 -17.56
N GLY A 225 1.55 -15.22 -17.67
CA GLY A 225 0.53 -16.02 -17.00
C GLY A 225 -0.82 -15.35 -16.80
N PRO A 226 -1.77 -16.11 -16.24
CA PRO A 226 -3.07 -15.59 -15.86
C PRO A 226 -2.97 -14.70 -14.60
N VAL A 227 -3.61 -13.53 -14.66
CA VAL A 227 -3.80 -12.60 -13.54
C VAL A 227 -5.30 -12.36 -13.34
N THR A 228 -5.78 -12.52 -12.10
CA THR A 228 -7.20 -12.31 -11.78
C THR A 228 -7.48 -10.88 -11.35
N VAL A 229 -8.34 -10.18 -12.09
CA VAL A 229 -8.89 -8.88 -11.70
C VAL A 229 -10.19 -9.07 -10.94
N ARG A 230 -10.28 -8.50 -9.73
CA ARG A 230 -11.49 -8.60 -8.90
C ARG A 230 -12.33 -7.34 -8.97
N LEU A 231 -13.49 -7.44 -9.61
CA LEU A 231 -14.46 -6.35 -9.80
C LEU A 231 -15.57 -6.35 -8.73
N GLY A 232 -15.46 -7.12 -7.66
CA GLY A 232 -16.45 -7.14 -6.57
C GLY A 232 -16.49 -8.48 -5.85
N GLY A 233 -17.55 -8.69 -5.05
CA GLY A 233 -17.74 -9.94 -4.30
C GLY A 233 -17.92 -11.18 -5.18
N ARG A 234 -18.51 -11.00 -6.38
CA ARG A 234 -18.86 -12.10 -7.31
C ARG A 234 -18.27 -11.95 -8.71
N HIS A 235 -17.72 -10.79 -9.06
CA HIS A 235 -17.21 -10.52 -10.41
C HIS A 235 -15.68 -10.60 -10.43
N ARG A 236 -15.16 -11.51 -11.26
CA ARG A 236 -13.74 -11.72 -11.49
C ARG A 236 -13.50 -11.85 -12.99
N LEU A 237 -12.42 -11.25 -13.47
CA LEU A 237 -11.94 -11.38 -14.84
C LEU A 237 -10.55 -12.00 -14.81
N LEU A 238 -10.26 -12.83 -15.81
CA LEU A 238 -8.95 -13.43 -16.00
C LEU A 238 -8.27 -12.72 -17.17
N LEU A 239 -7.09 -12.17 -16.93
CA LEU A 239 -6.25 -11.56 -17.95
C LEU A 239 -5.05 -12.46 -18.20
N HIS A 240 -4.71 -12.68 -19.46
CA HIS A 240 -3.42 -13.27 -19.82
C HIS A 240 -2.48 -12.14 -20.19
N ALA A 241 -1.37 -12.03 -19.47
CA ALA A 241 -0.36 -11.00 -19.70
C ALA A 241 1.02 -11.61 -19.78
N THR A 242 1.92 -10.89 -20.45
CA THR A 242 3.36 -11.12 -20.45
C THR A 242 4.02 -10.03 -19.61
N ALA A 243 5.06 -10.39 -18.87
CA ALA A 243 5.98 -9.40 -18.34
C ALA A 243 6.82 -8.84 -19.51
N GLU A 244 7.13 -7.56 -19.47
CA GLU A 244 8.07 -6.91 -20.40
C GLU A 244 9.51 -7.06 -19.92
#